data_AF-N1URU2-F1
#
_entry.id   AF-N1URU2-F1
#
_cell.length_a   1.000
_cell.length_b   1.000
_cell.length_c   1.000
_cell.angle_alpha   90.00
_cell.angle_beta   90.00
_cell.angle_gamma   90.00
#
_symmetry.space_group_name_H-M   'P 1'
#
loop_
_entity.id
_entity.type
_entity.pdbx_description
1 polymer ?
#
loop_
_entity_poly.entity_id
_entity_poly.type
_entity_poly.pdbx_seq_one_letter_code
_entity_poly.pdbx_strand_id
1 'polypeptide(L)'
;MNGDAMGKSMQGAGGALVMGVVMNSIMARSAANNRILDKTPSEWLEDVYNEIHAVFKSFNGSMVISATIFLIEEESGKCFYFNAEHPFTVLYRDGKASFWKKDYNFVN
;
A
#
# COMPACT_ATOMS: atom_id res chain seq x y z
N MET A 1 -5.40 1.72 -0.98
CA MET A 1 -4.53 0.54 -1.22
C MET A 1 -5.21 -0.37 -2.21
N ASN A 2 -4.45 -1.02 -3.09
CA ASN A 2 -4.88 -2.18 -3.86
C ASN A 2 -3.80 -3.26 -3.72
N GLY A 3 -4.18 -4.53 -3.55
CA GLY A 3 -3.23 -5.62 -3.42
C GLY A 3 -3.79 -6.98 -3.82
N ASP A 4 -2.89 -7.89 -4.15
CA ASP A 4 -3.16 -9.26 -4.57
C ASP A 4 -2.30 -10.24 -3.79
N ALA A 5 -2.95 -11.13 -3.04
CA ALA A 5 -2.30 -12.17 -2.26
C ALA A 5 -2.10 -13.42 -3.12
N MET A 6 -0.91 -14.02 -3.02
CA MET A 6 -0.52 -15.21 -3.76
C MET A 6 -1.56 -16.33 -3.68
N GLY A 7 -1.74 -17.01 -4.82
CA GLY A 7 -2.44 -18.29 -4.89
C GLY A 7 -3.91 -18.15 -5.27
N LYS A 8 -4.64 -19.26 -5.17
CA LYS A 8 -6.09 -19.32 -5.40
C LYS A 8 -6.78 -19.76 -4.11
N SER A 9 -8.04 -19.38 -3.92
CA SER A 9 -8.87 -19.78 -2.78
C SER A 9 -8.26 -19.42 -1.41
N MET A 10 -7.67 -20.37 -0.68
CA MET A 10 -7.31 -20.21 0.73
C MET A 10 -6.17 -19.22 0.98
N GLN A 11 -5.11 -19.24 0.16
CA GLN A 11 -4.01 -18.28 0.31
C GLN A 11 -4.45 -16.86 -0.09
N GLY A 12 -5.26 -16.73 -1.15
CA GLY A 12 -5.82 -15.45 -1.57
C GLY A 12 -6.76 -14.85 -0.52
N ALA A 13 -7.73 -15.63 -0.03
CA ALA A 13 -8.68 -15.18 0.99
C ALA A 13 -7.99 -14.89 2.34
N GLY A 14 -7.10 -15.78 2.77
CA GLY A 14 -6.32 -15.60 3.99
C GLY A 14 -5.40 -14.38 3.91
N GLY A 15 -4.71 -14.19 2.79
CA GLY A 15 -3.85 -13.03 2.57
C GLY A 15 -4.62 -11.72 2.53
N ALA A 16 -5.80 -11.68 1.89
CA ALA A 16 -6.67 -10.50 1.91
C ALA A 16 -7.15 -10.16 3.33
N LEU A 17 -7.50 -11.17 4.13
CA LEU A 17 -7.91 -10.98 5.53
C LEU A 17 -6.76 -10.42 6.38
N VAL A 18 -5.59 -11.05 6.31
CA VAL A 18 -4.38 -10.58 7.01
C VAL A 18 -4.08 -9.14 6.63
N MET A 19 -4.15 -8.83 5.33
CA MET A 19 -3.88 -7.50 4.83
C MET A 19 -4.88 -6.46 5.36
N GLY A 20 -6.16 -6.80 5.37
CA GLY A 20 -7.21 -5.94 5.92
C GLY A 20 -6.99 -5.64 7.40
N VAL A 21 -6.60 -6.63 8.20
CA VAL A 21 -6.32 -6.45 9.64
C VAL A 21 -5.09 -5.58 9.85
N VAL A 22 -4.00 -5.82 9.11
CA VAL A 22 -2.77 -5.01 9.19
C VAL A 22 -3.05 -3.55 8.86
N MET A 23 -3.71 -3.29 7.72
CA MET A 23 -4.05 -1.94 7.30
C MET A 23 -5.00 -1.25 8.27
N ASN A 24 -6.00 -1.96 8.80
CA ASN A 24 -6.89 -1.40 9.80
C ASN A 24 -6.14 -0.99 11.07
N SER A 25 -5.17 -1.81 11.51
CA SER A 25 -4.32 -1.50 12.65
C SER A 25 -3.45 -0.26 12.42
N ILE A 26 -2.82 -0.16 11.24
CA ILE A 26 -2.04 1.00 10.80
C ILE A 26 -2.91 2.27 10.82
N MET A 27 -4.11 2.22 10.21
CA MET A 27 -5.01 3.36 10.12
C MET A 27 -5.53 3.79 11.50
N ALA A 28 -5.93 2.83 12.34
CA ALA A 28 -6.39 3.11 13.70
C ALA A 28 -5.32 3.83 14.54
N ARG A 29 -4.05 3.39 14.44
CA ARG A 29 -2.92 4.06 15.13
C ARG A 29 -2.55 5.41 14.50
N SER A 30 -2.82 5.60 13.22
CA SER A 30 -2.58 6.85 12.52
C SER A 30 -3.62 7.91 12.89
N ALA A 31 -4.87 7.51 13.10
CA ALA A 31 -5.99 8.39 13.49
C ALA A 31 -6.20 8.53 15.01
N ALA A 32 -5.48 7.74 15.82
CA ALA A 32 -5.68 7.73 17.27
C ALA A 32 -5.43 9.11 17.92
N ASN A 33 -6.30 9.47 18.86
CA ASN A 33 -6.18 10.63 19.76
C ASN A 33 -6.06 11.99 19.06
N ASN A 34 -6.57 12.13 17.83
CA ASN A 34 -6.51 13.36 17.05
C ASN A 34 -5.07 13.93 16.92
N ARG A 35 -4.07 13.04 16.98
CA ARG A 35 -2.66 13.46 16.99
C ARG A 35 -2.25 13.94 15.60
N ILE A 36 -1.44 14.99 15.57
CA ILE A 36 -0.59 15.27 14.42
C ILE A 36 0.52 14.22 14.46
N LEU A 37 0.68 13.46 13.38
CA LEU A 37 1.80 12.55 13.23
C LEU A 37 3.06 13.40 13.05
N ASP A 38 4.06 13.19 13.91
CA ASP A 38 5.40 13.76 13.74
C ASP A 38 6.19 12.94 12.71
N LYS A 39 5.61 12.80 11.51
CA LYS A 39 6.14 12.05 10.36
C LYS A 39 5.70 12.71 9.07
N THR A 40 6.59 12.76 8.10
CA THR A 40 6.28 13.13 6.73
C THR A 40 5.45 12.03 6.03
N PRO A 41 4.72 12.36 4.95
CA PRO A 41 4.00 11.37 4.14
C PRO A 41 4.87 10.20 3.67
N SER A 42 6.12 10.47 3.29
CA SER A 42 7.07 9.47 2.81
C SER A 42 7.55 8.55 3.93
N GLU A 43 7.87 9.09 5.11
CA GLU A 43 8.23 8.27 6.29
C GLU A 43 7.07 7.38 6.73
N TRP A 44 5.84 7.91 6.71
CA TRP A 44 4.67 7.10 7.02
C TRP A 44 4.48 5.96 6.02
N LEU A 45 4.65 6.21 4.71
CA LEU A 45 4.58 5.16 3.69
C LEU A 45 5.69 4.12 3.83
N GLU A 46 6.89 4.52 4.24
CA GLU A 46 8.00 3.61 4.54
C GLU A 46 7.68 2.71 5.74
N ASP A 47 7.12 3.25 6.82
CA ASP A 47 6.66 2.45 7.97
C ASP A 47 5.61 1.43 7.52
N VAL A 48 4.64 1.87 6.71
CA VAL A 48 3.57 1.01 6.19
C VAL A 48 4.17 -0.13 5.35
N TYR A 49 5.10 0.17 4.45
CA TYR A 49 5.81 -0.84 3.67
C TYR A 49 6.51 -1.85 4.59
N ASN A 50 7.27 -1.38 5.57
CA ASN A 50 8.04 -2.22 6.48
C ASN A 50 7.15 -3.12 7.34
N GLU A 51 6.02 -2.61 7.83
CA GLU A 51 5.07 -3.38 8.65
C GLU A 51 4.40 -4.48 7.82
N ILE A 52 3.91 -4.15 6.62
CA ILE A 52 3.35 -5.14 5.68
C ILE A 52 4.41 -6.19 5.34
N HIS A 53 5.62 -5.74 4.97
CA HIS A 53 6.71 -6.63 4.59
C HIS A 53 7.07 -7.59 5.74
N ALA A 54 7.17 -7.09 6.98
CA ALA A 54 7.47 -7.90 8.16
C ALA A 54 6.40 -8.97 8.42
N VAL A 55 5.12 -8.62 8.29
CA VAL A 55 4.01 -9.58 8.45
C VAL A 55 4.11 -10.68 7.39
N PHE A 56 4.25 -10.31 6.11
CA PHE A 56 4.30 -11.31 5.04
C PHE A 56 5.60 -12.14 5.04
N LYS A 57 6.71 -11.57 5.51
CA LYS A 57 7.97 -12.29 5.72
C LYS A 57 7.84 -13.40 6.78
N SER A 58 6.97 -13.25 7.77
CA SER A 58 6.73 -14.29 8.79
C SER A 58 6.10 -15.57 8.23
N PHE A 59 5.42 -15.51 7.09
CA PHE A 59 4.91 -16.70 6.39
C PHE A 59 6.01 -17.44 5.61
N ASN A 60 7.26 -16.96 5.61
CA ASN A 60 8.42 -17.65 5.05
C ASN A 60 8.20 -18.15 3.61
N GLY A 61 7.59 -17.32 2.76
CA GLY A 61 7.31 -17.64 1.36
C GLY A 61 6.08 -18.53 1.12
N SER A 62 5.42 -19.03 2.16
CA SER A 62 4.16 -19.80 2.00
C SER A 62 2.97 -18.91 1.62
N MET A 63 3.11 -17.60 1.79
CA MET A 63 2.18 -16.58 1.36
C MET A 63 2.97 -15.30 1.07
N VAL A 64 2.77 -14.73 -0.11
CA VAL A 64 3.32 -13.42 -0.49
C VAL A 64 2.18 -12.53 -0.97
N ILE A 65 2.40 -11.22 -0.98
CA ILE A 65 1.44 -10.24 -1.47
C ILE A 65 2.14 -9.26 -2.40
N SER A 66 1.47 -8.87 -3.47
CA SER A 66 1.80 -7.67 -4.22
C SER A 66 0.83 -6.55 -3.84
N ALA A 67 1.30 -5.32 -3.75
CA ALA A 67 0.41 -4.20 -3.43
C ALA A 67 0.90 -2.87 -4.01
N THR A 68 -0.05 -1.97 -4.21
CA THR A 68 0.21 -0.56 -4.41
C THR A 68 -0.57 0.27 -3.39
N ILE A 69 0.12 1.23 -2.78
CA ILE A 69 -0.43 2.09 -1.74
C ILE A 69 -0.23 3.53 -2.17
N PHE A 70 -1.33 4.29 -2.09
CA PHE A 70 -1.41 5.69 -2.42
C PHE A 70 -1.82 6.46 -1.17
N LEU A 71 -1.11 7.54 -0.89
CA LEU A 71 -1.44 8.54 0.10
C LEU A 71 -1.67 9.85 -0.66
N ILE A 72 -2.91 10.34 -0.62
CA ILE A 72 -3.35 11.47 -1.43
C ILE A 72 -3.80 12.58 -0.48
N GLU A 73 -3.20 13.76 -0.64
CA GLU A 73 -3.67 15.00 0.00
C GLU A 73 -4.85 15.54 -0.81
N GLU A 74 -6.00 15.67 -0.17
CA GLU A 74 -7.28 15.97 -0.86
C GLU A 74 -7.30 17.36 -1.49
N GLU A 75 -6.79 18.38 -0.79
CA GLU A 75 -6.87 19.78 -1.23
C GLU A 75 -5.88 20.08 -2.37
N SER A 76 -4.64 19.59 -2.25
CA SER A 76 -3.59 19.87 -3.24
C SER A 76 -3.54 18.86 -4.39
N GLY A 77 -4.13 17.66 -4.19
CA GLY A 77 -3.97 16.52 -5.10
C GLY A 77 -2.56 15.90 -5.10
N LYS A 78 -1.67 16.30 -4.17
CA LYS A 78 -0.36 15.67 -4.03
C LYS A 78 -0.52 14.21 -3.64
N CYS A 79 0.27 13.36 -4.28
CA CYS A 79 0.13 11.93 -4.19
C CYS A 79 1.49 11.29 -3.95
N PHE A 80 1.66 10.66 -2.79
CA PHE A 80 2.80 9.83 -2.46
C PHE A 80 2.39 8.37 -2.62
N TYR A 81 3.24 7.55 -3.23
CA TYR A 81 2.89 6.15 -3.43
C TYR A 81 4.12 5.25 -3.49
N PHE A 82 3.88 3.95 -3.28
CA PHE A 82 4.81 2.91 -3.68
C PHE A 82 4.06 1.77 -4.39
N ASN A 83 4.82 1.03 -5.19
CA ASN A 83 4.38 -0.21 -5.81
C ASN A 83 5.36 -1.31 -5.43
N ALA A 84 4.84 -2.36 -4.79
CA ALA A 84 5.57 -3.55 -4.42
C ALA A 84 5.10 -4.72 -5.29
N GLU A 85 5.76 -4.92 -6.42
CA GLU A 85 5.54 -6.05 -7.36
C GLU A 85 4.10 -6.17 -7.90
N HIS A 86 3.31 -5.09 -7.82
CA HIS A 86 1.90 -5.09 -8.26
C HIS A 86 1.80 -4.53 -9.69
N PRO A 87 0.83 -4.94 -10.52
CA PRO A 87 0.68 -4.39 -11.87
C PRO A 87 0.67 -2.85 -11.88
N PHE A 88 1.34 -2.26 -12.88
CA PHE A 88 1.47 -0.81 -12.98
C PHE A 88 0.10 -0.13 -13.02
N THR A 89 -0.06 0.90 -12.20
CA THR A 89 -1.29 1.68 -12.13
C THR A 89 -1.51 2.48 -13.41
N VAL A 90 -2.74 2.46 -13.91
CA VAL A 90 -3.18 3.28 -15.05
C VAL A 90 -3.82 4.56 -14.52
N LEU A 91 -3.31 5.71 -14.96
CA LEU A 91 -3.96 7.01 -14.80
C LEU A 91 -4.82 7.29 -16.02
N TYR A 92 -6.09 7.59 -15.78
CA TYR A 92 -6.99 8.14 -16.78
C TYR A 92 -7.25 9.62 -16.48
N ARG A 93 -6.84 10.50 -17.39
CA ARG A 93 -7.03 11.95 -17.28
C ARG A 93 -7.19 12.55 -18.67
N ASP A 94 -8.12 13.50 -18.79
CA ASP A 94 -8.39 14.23 -20.05
C ASP A 94 -8.64 13.31 -21.25
N GLY A 95 -9.45 12.27 -21.05
CA GLY A 95 -9.80 11.31 -22.10
C GLY A 95 -8.70 10.29 -22.43
N LYS A 96 -7.54 10.34 -21.77
CA LYS A 96 -6.36 9.53 -22.10
C LYS A 96 -5.95 8.61 -20.95
N ALA A 97 -5.70 7.34 -21.27
CA ALA A 97 -5.10 6.36 -20.36
C ALA A 97 -3.58 6.28 -20.58
N SER A 98 -2.82 6.28 -19.48
CA SER A 98 -1.38 6.04 -19.49
C SER A 98 -0.95 5.38 -18.18
N PHE A 99 0.13 4.60 -18.21
CA PHE A 99 0.76 4.14 -16.97
C PHE A 99 1.27 5.35 -16.18
N TRP A 100 0.94 5.42 -14.89
CA TRP A 100 1.25 6.54 -14.02
C TRP A 100 2.77 6.79 -13.95
N LYS A 101 3.55 5.76 -13.66
CA LYS A 101 5.03 5.70 -13.66
C LYS A 101 5.45 4.22 -13.78
N LYS A 102 6.57 3.91 -14.44
CA LYS A 102 7.08 2.54 -14.65
C LYS A 102 8.24 2.16 -13.70
N ASP A 103 8.36 2.86 -12.58
CA ASP A 103 9.44 2.65 -11.61
C ASP A 103 8.90 2.06 -10.30
N TYR A 104 9.64 1.11 -9.73
CA TYR A 104 9.30 0.38 -8.50
C TYR A 104 9.78 1.08 -7.22
N ASN A 105 10.27 2.32 -7.31
CA ASN A 105 10.82 3.06 -6.17
C ASN A 105 9.75 3.94 -5.50
N PHE A 106 9.98 4.32 -4.24
CA PHE A 106 9.22 5.39 -3.60
C PHE A 106 9.39 6.67 -4.43
N VAL A 107 8.29 7.26 -4.89
CA VAL A 107 8.34 8.47 -5.71
C VAL A 107 7.47 9.55 -5.08
N ASN A 108 8.08 10.72 -4.86
CA ASN A 108 7.38 11.95 -4.54
C ASN A 108 6.61 12.50 -5.75
#